data_AF-A0A7Y4QCN9-F1
#
_entry.id   AF-A0A7Y4QCN9-F1
#
_cell.length_a   1.000
_cell.length_b   1.000
_cell.length_c   1.000
_cell.angle_alpha   90.00
_cell.angle_beta   90.00
_cell.angle_gamma   90.00
#
_symmetry.space_group_name_H-M   'P 1'
#
loop_
_entity.id
_entity.type
_entity.pdbx_description
1 polymer ?
#
loop_
_entity_poly.entity_id
_entity_poly.type
_entity_poly.pdbx_seq_one_letter_code
_entity_poly.pdbx_strand_id
1 'polypeptide(L)'
;MRFFAVALIFFGVTASYAQAPVVPHKMHFADMTLAIRDEARREIQKDVDALVRNPKYFDQKVERAKRYFPIINQIFAEENVPEDLKYLVLQESSLVADAVSVSNAVGFWQFKDFTAISMGLRVDSHIDERMNIFSASRGAA
;
A
#
# COMPACT_ATOMS: atom_id res chain seq x y z
N MET A 1 -43.01 -1.62 52.25
CA MET A 1 -43.15 -2.36 50.98
C MET A 1 -42.58 -1.46 49.90
N ARG A 2 -41.35 -1.72 49.43
CA ARG A 2 -41.03 -2.28 48.10
C ARG A 2 -41.66 -1.41 46.98
N PHE A 3 -40.93 -0.76 46.08
CA PHE A 3 -39.95 -1.36 45.16
C PHE A 3 -38.94 -0.33 44.63
N PHE A 4 -37.67 -0.73 44.63
CA PHE A 4 -36.58 -0.13 43.86
C PHE A 4 -36.76 -0.52 42.38
N ALA A 5 -36.73 0.44 41.45
CA ALA A 5 -36.62 0.17 40.03
C ALA A 5 -35.22 0.58 39.56
N VAL A 6 -34.31 -0.39 39.50
CA VAL A 6 -33.01 -0.22 38.85
C VAL A 6 -33.21 -0.47 37.36
N ALA A 7 -33.15 0.59 36.56
CA ALA A 7 -33.07 0.47 35.10
C ALA A 7 -31.64 0.09 34.72
N LEU A 8 -31.41 -1.20 34.48
CA LEU A 8 -30.19 -1.71 33.86
C LEU A 8 -30.24 -1.39 32.36
N ILE A 9 -29.61 -0.27 31.98
CA ILE A 9 -29.33 0.04 30.58
C ILE A 9 -28.19 -0.89 30.14
N PHE A 10 -28.54 -2.00 29.48
CA PHE A 10 -27.59 -2.77 28.68
C PHE A 10 -27.22 -1.93 27.46
N PHE A 11 -26.12 -1.20 27.54
CA PHE A 11 -25.45 -0.66 26.36
C PHE A 11 -24.83 -1.85 25.62
N GLY A 12 -25.58 -2.43 24.69
CA GLY A 12 -25.06 -3.44 23.78
C GLY A 12 -23.91 -2.85 22.99
N VAL A 13 -22.68 -3.24 23.32
CA VAL A 13 -21.52 -2.97 22.49
C VAL A 13 -21.71 -3.79 21.21
N THR A 14 -22.29 -3.21 20.18
CA THR A 14 -22.20 -3.78 18.84
C THR A 14 -20.74 -3.63 18.40
N ALA A 15 -19.95 -4.67 18.61
CA ALA A 15 -18.67 -4.80 17.93
C ALA A 15 -18.97 -4.84 16.42
N SER A 16 -18.77 -3.71 15.73
CA SER A 16 -18.79 -3.67 14.29
C SER A 16 -17.54 -4.38 13.80
N TYR A 17 -17.64 -5.68 13.54
CA TYR A 17 -16.58 -6.39 12.82
C TYR A 17 -16.48 -5.73 11.45
N ALA A 18 -15.32 -5.15 11.13
CA ALA A 18 -15.06 -4.62 9.80
C ALA A 18 -15.21 -5.77 8.80
N GLN A 19 -16.25 -5.72 7.98
CA GLN A 19 -16.44 -6.70 6.91
C GLN A 19 -15.26 -6.58 5.94
N ALA A 20 -14.73 -7.72 5.49
CA ALA A 20 -13.65 -7.73 4.51
C ALA A 20 -14.07 -6.93 3.26
N PRO A 21 -13.17 -6.13 2.68
CA PRO A 21 -13.51 -5.30 1.54
C PRO A 21 -13.91 -6.16 0.34
N VAL A 22 -14.96 -5.73 -0.36
CA VAL A 22 -15.48 -6.40 -1.57
C VAL A 22 -14.99 -5.66 -2.80
N VAL A 23 -14.40 -6.37 -3.74
CA VAL A 23 -13.89 -5.79 -4.99
C VAL A 23 -15.07 -5.31 -5.85
N PRO A 24 -15.10 -4.02 -6.26
CA PRO A 24 -16.20 -3.47 -7.05
C PRO A 24 -16.13 -3.92 -8.51
N HIS A 25 -17.23 -3.73 -9.25
CA HIS A 25 -17.24 -3.91 -10.72
C HIS A 25 -16.60 -2.74 -11.48
N LYS A 26 -16.51 -1.58 -10.85
CA LYS A 26 -15.91 -0.37 -11.42
C LYS A 26 -15.06 0.33 -10.38
N MET A 27 -13.94 0.86 -10.80
CA MET A 27 -13.00 1.58 -9.93
C MET A 27 -12.35 2.71 -10.74
N HIS A 28 -12.12 3.85 -10.10
CA HIS A 28 -11.21 4.86 -10.64
C HIS A 28 -9.79 4.53 -10.18
N PHE A 29 -8.86 4.47 -11.11
CA PHE A 29 -7.44 4.20 -10.83
C PHE A 29 -6.59 4.87 -11.91
N ALA A 30 -5.61 5.67 -11.51
CA ALA A 30 -4.67 6.35 -12.40
C ALA A 30 -5.39 7.10 -13.53
N ASP A 31 -6.34 7.97 -13.16
CA ASP A 31 -7.20 8.77 -14.07
C ASP A 31 -8.06 7.97 -15.07
N MET A 32 -8.16 6.65 -14.87
CA MET A 32 -8.97 5.77 -15.69
C MET A 32 -10.13 5.18 -14.90
N THR A 33 -11.27 4.94 -15.56
CA THR A 33 -12.33 4.09 -15.01
C THR A 33 -12.11 2.66 -15.48
N LEU A 34 -11.71 1.80 -14.56
CA LEU A 34 -11.57 0.37 -14.79
C LEU A 34 -12.92 -0.31 -14.67
N ALA A 35 -13.30 -1.08 -15.69
CA ALA A 35 -14.43 -2.02 -15.62
C ALA A 35 -13.88 -3.43 -15.37
N ILE A 36 -14.17 -3.98 -14.19
CA ILE A 36 -13.62 -5.26 -13.74
C ILE A 36 -14.63 -6.37 -14.06
N ARG A 37 -14.26 -7.27 -14.96
CA ARG A 37 -15.08 -8.45 -15.33
C ARG A 37 -15.23 -9.38 -14.12
N ASP A 38 -16.31 -10.14 -14.07
CA ASP A 38 -16.62 -11.02 -12.95
C ASP A 38 -15.51 -12.02 -12.61
N GLU A 39 -14.83 -12.54 -13.63
CA GLU A 39 -13.69 -13.45 -13.45
C GLU A 39 -12.51 -12.75 -12.77
N ALA A 40 -12.05 -11.63 -13.31
CA ALA A 40 -10.98 -10.83 -12.72
C ALA A 40 -11.33 -10.39 -11.29
N ARG A 41 -12.58 -10.00 -11.05
CA ARG A 41 -13.07 -9.63 -9.71
C ARG A 41 -12.92 -10.78 -8.72
N ARG A 42 -13.25 -12.02 -9.11
CA ARG A 42 -13.08 -13.19 -8.23
C ARG A 42 -11.61 -13.44 -7.91
N GLU A 43 -10.72 -13.29 -8.88
CA GLU A 43 -9.28 -13.42 -8.63
C GLU A 43 -8.75 -12.32 -7.72
N ILE A 44 -9.09 -11.06 -7.99
CA ILE A 44 -8.70 -9.93 -7.11
C ILE A 44 -9.30 -10.11 -5.70
N GLN A 45 -10.52 -10.65 -5.58
CA GLN A 45 -11.11 -10.92 -4.27
C GLN A 45 -10.29 -11.93 -3.46
N LYS A 46 -9.73 -12.97 -4.10
CA LYS A 46 -8.84 -13.91 -3.40
C LYS A 46 -7.60 -13.22 -2.85
N ASP A 47 -7.02 -12.29 -3.62
CA ASP A 47 -5.86 -11.52 -3.18
C ASP A 47 -6.22 -10.57 -2.03
N VAL A 48 -7.38 -9.91 -2.11
CA VAL A 48 -7.92 -9.09 -1.02
C VAL A 48 -8.13 -9.91 0.25
N ASP A 49 -8.79 -11.07 0.14
CA ASP A 49 -9.06 -11.96 1.27
C ASP A 49 -7.75 -12.49 1.89
N ALA A 50 -6.75 -12.80 1.06
CA ALA A 50 -5.43 -13.23 1.51
C ALA A 50 -4.68 -12.09 2.23
N LEU A 51 -4.75 -10.86 1.71
CA LEU A 51 -4.11 -9.68 2.27
C LEU A 51 -4.65 -9.35 3.68
N VAL A 52 -5.96 -9.45 3.89
CA VAL A 52 -6.60 -9.10 5.18
C VAL A 52 -6.65 -10.26 6.18
N ARG A 53 -6.32 -11.49 5.76
CA ARG A 53 -6.37 -12.69 6.62
C ARG A 53 -5.52 -12.59 7.88
N ASN A 54 -4.39 -11.90 7.81
CA ASN A 54 -3.47 -11.72 8.93
C ASN A 54 -3.44 -10.24 9.34
N PRO A 55 -4.21 -9.84 10.38
CA PRO A 55 -4.31 -8.44 10.82
C PRO A 55 -2.95 -7.82 11.14
N LYS A 56 -2.06 -8.55 11.84
CA LYS A 56 -0.74 -8.05 12.20
C LYS A 56 0.11 -7.71 10.96
N TYR A 57 0.08 -8.58 9.95
CA TYR A 57 0.83 -8.35 8.72
C TYR A 57 0.24 -7.20 7.90
N PHE A 58 -1.09 -7.12 7.83
CA PHE A 58 -1.80 -6.02 7.20
C PHE A 58 -1.48 -4.68 7.86
N ASP A 59 -1.59 -4.60 9.20
CA ASP A 59 -1.32 -3.39 9.96
C ASP A 59 0.13 -2.92 9.78
N GLN A 60 1.10 -3.83 9.71
CA GLN A 60 2.49 -3.46 9.42
C GLN A 60 2.64 -2.77 8.05
N LYS A 61 1.94 -3.24 7.01
CA LYS A 61 1.94 -2.60 5.70
C LYS A 61 1.24 -1.24 5.76
N VAL A 62 0.11 -1.15 6.46
CA VAL A 62 -0.64 0.10 6.64
C VAL A 62 0.20 1.16 7.35
N GLU A 63 0.91 0.80 8.42
CA GLU A 63 1.78 1.73 9.15
C GLU A 63 2.95 2.24 8.29
N ARG A 64 3.52 1.40 7.44
CA ARG A 64 4.53 1.86 6.46
C ARG A 64 3.93 2.78 5.41
N ALA A 65 2.75 2.44 4.88
CA ALA A 65 2.04 3.27 3.92
C ALA A 65 1.75 4.66 4.49
N LYS A 66 1.21 4.74 5.72
CA LYS A 66 0.99 6.02 6.43
C LYS A 66 2.27 6.85 6.55
N ARG A 67 3.41 6.20 6.78
CA ARG A 67 4.71 6.87 6.93
C ARG A 67 5.24 7.43 5.61
N TYR A 68 5.16 6.66 4.52
CA TYR A 68 5.88 6.98 3.28
C TYR A 68 5.00 7.54 2.15
N PHE A 69 3.70 7.25 2.14
CA PHE A 69 2.80 7.77 1.11
C PHE A 69 2.78 9.29 1.02
N PRO A 70 2.84 10.09 2.11
CA PRO A 70 2.91 11.54 1.99
C PRO A 70 4.10 12.02 1.15
N ILE A 71 5.25 11.33 1.24
CA ILE A 71 6.46 11.65 0.47
C ILE A 71 6.26 11.28 -1.00
N ILE A 72 5.75 10.07 -1.27
CA ILE A 72 5.49 9.61 -2.65
C ILE A 72 4.46 10.51 -3.32
N ASN A 73 3.37 10.85 -2.63
CA ASN A 73 2.32 11.73 -3.13
C ASN A 73 2.86 13.09 -3.55
N GLN A 74 3.72 13.69 -2.70
CA GLN A 74 4.33 14.97 -3.00
C GLN A 74 5.16 14.89 -4.30
N ILE A 75 6.02 13.87 -4.42
CA ILE A 75 6.86 13.68 -5.60
C ILE A 75 6.02 13.42 -6.84
N PHE A 76 5.03 12.53 -6.76
CA PHE A 76 4.16 12.21 -7.89
C PHE A 76 3.37 13.45 -8.36
N ALA A 77 2.92 14.29 -7.43
CA ALA A 77 2.30 15.57 -7.78
C ALA A 77 3.28 16.52 -8.49
N GLU A 78 4.54 16.60 -8.04
CA GLU A 78 5.58 17.41 -8.68
C GLU A 78 5.90 16.93 -10.11
N GLU A 79 5.89 15.61 -10.34
CA GLU A 79 6.19 14.98 -11.63
C GLU A 79 4.95 14.76 -12.53
N ASN A 80 3.76 15.20 -12.09
CA ASN A 80 2.47 14.99 -12.77
C ASN A 80 2.11 13.51 -13.01
N VAL A 81 2.45 12.66 -12.05
CA VAL A 81 2.12 11.23 -12.05
C VAL A 81 0.85 10.98 -11.23
N PRO A 82 -0.08 10.14 -11.71
CA PRO A 82 -1.29 9.81 -10.95
C PRO A 82 -0.97 9.18 -9.59
N GLU A 83 -1.54 9.74 -8.52
CA GLU A 83 -1.24 9.35 -7.14
C GLU A 83 -1.52 7.87 -6.86
N ASP A 84 -2.50 7.28 -7.55
CA ASP A 84 -2.86 5.86 -7.41
C ASP A 84 -1.71 4.90 -7.76
N LEU A 85 -0.75 5.32 -8.58
CA LEU A 85 0.41 4.49 -8.92
C LEU A 85 1.33 4.24 -7.73
N LYS A 86 1.19 5.00 -6.63
CA LYS A 86 1.94 4.76 -5.39
C LYS A 86 1.71 3.37 -4.82
N TYR A 87 0.56 2.74 -5.10
CA TYR A 87 0.26 1.41 -4.58
C TYR A 87 1.20 0.33 -5.16
N LEU A 88 1.86 0.58 -6.29
CA LEU A 88 2.84 -0.34 -6.87
C LEU A 88 4.02 -0.61 -5.91
N VAL A 89 4.47 0.40 -5.15
CA VAL A 89 5.56 0.24 -4.19
C VAL A 89 5.26 -0.81 -3.09
N LEU A 90 3.97 -1.04 -2.79
CA LEU A 90 3.56 -2.06 -1.85
C LEU A 90 3.78 -3.47 -2.40
N GLN A 91 3.60 -3.64 -3.71
CA GLN A 91 3.83 -4.89 -4.42
C GLN A 91 5.33 -5.17 -4.58
N GLU A 92 6.13 -4.13 -4.83
CA GLU A 92 7.57 -4.27 -5.04
C GLU A 92 8.33 -4.64 -3.76
N SER A 93 8.17 -3.84 -2.71
CA SER A 93 8.96 -4.01 -1.47
C SER A 93 8.13 -4.04 -0.21
N SER A 94 6.81 -3.78 -0.29
CA SER A 94 5.99 -3.48 0.89
C SER A 94 6.56 -2.31 1.72
N LEU A 95 7.15 -1.32 1.03
CA LEU A 95 7.82 -0.16 1.61
C LEU A 95 9.00 -0.52 2.54
N VAL A 96 9.78 -1.54 2.16
CA VAL A 96 10.99 -1.95 2.87
C VAL A 96 12.20 -1.37 2.14
N ALA A 97 12.94 -0.51 2.85
CA ALA A 97 14.01 0.31 2.26
C ALA A 97 15.20 -0.50 1.75
N ASP A 98 15.52 -1.61 2.42
CA ASP A 98 16.66 -2.49 2.16
C ASP A 98 16.25 -3.83 1.54
N ALA A 99 15.06 -3.88 0.93
CA ALA A 99 14.61 -5.07 0.22
C ALA A 99 15.57 -5.41 -0.93
N VAL A 100 15.97 -6.68 -1.03
CA VAL A 100 16.82 -7.18 -2.12
C VAL A 100 16.19 -8.43 -2.68
N SER A 101 15.91 -8.42 -3.99
CA SER A 101 15.38 -9.58 -4.69
C SER A 101 16.48 -10.57 -5.07
N VAL A 102 16.08 -11.80 -5.38
CA VAL A 102 16.98 -12.86 -5.91
C VAL A 102 17.73 -12.47 -7.19
N SER A 103 17.24 -11.47 -7.91
CA SER A 103 17.85 -10.99 -9.14
C SER A 103 18.58 -9.65 -8.97
N ASN A 104 18.83 -9.18 -7.73
CA ASN A 104 19.54 -7.95 -7.38
C ASN A 104 18.81 -6.63 -7.73
N ALA A 105 17.48 -6.66 -7.85
CA ALA A 105 16.70 -5.44 -7.70
C ALA A 105 16.63 -5.03 -6.21
N VAL A 106 16.72 -3.73 -5.91
CA VAL A 106 16.91 -3.21 -4.54
C VAL A 106 15.93 -2.08 -4.20
N GLY A 107 15.56 -2.02 -2.93
CA GLY A 107 14.95 -0.89 -2.26
C GLY A 107 13.46 -0.73 -2.51
N PHE A 108 12.94 0.47 -2.22
CA PHE A 108 11.50 0.72 -2.17
C PHE A 108 10.77 0.30 -3.45
N TRP A 109 11.36 0.62 -4.60
CA TRP A 109 10.78 0.40 -5.93
C TRP A 109 11.42 -0.76 -6.68
N GLN A 110 12.27 -1.56 -6.01
CA GLN A 110 12.92 -2.73 -6.61
C GLN A 110 13.63 -2.41 -7.94
N PHE A 111 14.42 -1.33 -7.99
CA PHE A 111 15.19 -1.02 -9.18
C PHE A 111 16.39 -1.96 -9.36
N LYS A 112 16.64 -2.38 -10.60
CA LYS A 112 17.96 -2.87 -11.01
C LYS A 112 18.97 -1.72 -10.96
N ASP A 113 20.23 -2.07 -10.75
CA ASP A 113 21.35 -1.12 -10.74
C ASP A 113 21.38 -0.25 -12.01
N PHE A 114 21.36 -0.86 -13.20
CA PHE A 114 21.40 -0.14 -14.47
C PHE A 114 20.18 0.78 -14.65
N THR A 115 19.00 0.31 -14.23
CA THR A 115 17.75 1.08 -14.33
C THR A 115 17.78 2.26 -13.39
N ALA A 116 18.21 2.07 -12.13
CA ALA A 116 18.36 3.13 -11.16
C ALA A 116 19.28 4.24 -11.68
N ILE A 117 20.45 3.87 -12.22
CA ILE A 117 21.40 4.83 -12.78
C ILE A 117 20.78 5.58 -13.96
N SER A 118 20.04 4.89 -14.85
CA SER A 118 19.35 5.56 -15.97
C SER A 118 18.25 6.53 -15.53
N MET A 119 17.66 6.30 -14.35
CA MET A 119 16.67 7.18 -13.71
C MET A 119 17.32 8.28 -12.84
N GLY A 120 18.66 8.42 -12.90
CA GLY A 120 19.39 9.48 -12.21
C GLY A 120 19.75 9.17 -10.75
N LEU A 121 19.56 7.94 -10.28
CA LEU A 121 19.97 7.53 -8.94
C LEU A 121 21.46 7.24 -8.89
N ARG A 122 22.11 7.66 -7.80
CA ARG A 122 23.46 7.25 -7.45
C ARG A 122 23.46 5.86 -6.83
N VAL A 123 24.18 4.95 -7.48
CA VAL A 123 24.42 3.58 -6.99
C VAL A 123 25.91 3.30 -7.06
N ASP A 124 26.59 3.34 -5.93
CA ASP A 124 28.01 3.03 -5.79
C ASP A 124 28.34 2.39 -4.42
N SER A 125 29.62 2.18 -4.13
CA SER A 125 30.07 1.50 -2.90
C SER A 125 29.81 2.26 -1.61
N HIS A 126 29.42 3.54 -1.67
CA HIS A 126 29.16 4.39 -0.51
C HIS A 126 27.69 4.76 -0.38
N ILE A 127 27.00 4.98 -1.50
CA ILE A 127 25.60 5.40 -1.54
C ILE A 127 24.83 4.56 -2.53
N ASP A 128 23.68 4.02 -2.09
CA ASP A 128 22.70 3.39 -2.95
C ASP A 128 21.34 4.07 -2.75
N GLU A 129 21.02 4.99 -3.64
CA GLU A 129 19.81 5.79 -3.59
C GLU A 129 18.53 5.01 -3.88
N ARG A 130 18.63 3.75 -4.32
CA ARG A 130 17.45 2.85 -4.43
C ARG A 130 16.78 2.63 -3.07
N MET A 131 17.56 2.71 -2.00
CA MET A 131 17.09 2.60 -0.61
C MET A 131 16.59 3.93 -0.03
N ASN A 132 16.72 5.04 -0.76
CA ASN A 132 16.23 6.35 -0.34
C ASN A 132 14.81 6.58 -0.89
N ILE A 133 13.82 6.78 -0.02
CA ILE A 133 12.42 6.94 -0.45
C ILE A 133 12.22 8.14 -1.39
N PHE A 134 12.96 9.24 -1.21
CA PHE A 134 12.81 10.44 -2.01
C PHE A 134 13.44 10.25 -3.41
N SER A 135 14.72 9.87 -3.47
CA SER A 135 15.42 9.65 -4.75
C SER A 135 14.77 8.52 -5.55
N ALA A 136 14.43 7.39 -4.91
CA ALA A 136 13.81 6.26 -5.58
C ALA A 136 12.39 6.54 -6.06
N SER A 137 11.58 7.31 -5.31
CA SER A 137 10.23 7.66 -5.78
C SER A 137 10.27 8.68 -6.92
N ARG A 138 11.26 9.58 -6.97
CA ARG A 138 11.44 10.45 -8.13
C ARG A 138 11.89 9.67 -9.37
N GLY A 139 12.74 8.66 -9.22
CA GLY A 139 13.09 7.79 -10.34
C GLY A 139 11.97 6.85 -10.80
N ALA A 140 10.95 6.63 -9.97
CA ALA A 140 9.79 5.78 -10.30
C ALA A 140 8.61 6.56 -10.88
N ALA A 141 8.60 7.88 -10.69
CA ALA A 141 7.67 8.81 -11.32
C ALA A 141 8.02 9.00 -12.80
#